data_AF-A0A6J4YPU1-F1
#
_entry.id   AF-A0A6J4YPU1-F1
#
_cell.length_a   1.000
_cell.length_b   1.000
_cell.length_c   1.000
_cell.angle_alpha   90.00
_cell.angle_beta   90.00
_cell.angle_gamma   90.00
#
_symmetry.space_group_name_H-M   'P 1'
#
loop_
_entity.id
_entity.type
_entity.pdbx_description
1 polymer ?
#
loop_
_entity_poly.entity_id
_entity_poly.type
_entity_poly.pdbx_seq_one_letter_code
_entity_poly.pdbx_strand_id
1 'polypeptide(L)'
;MTGILKWLIPGAILAMFIGGFFYGGAKAGKDMLIWWVAANGILAGLGAIIALAHPATIVSSILAAPLTSLNPMIAAGWVSGLVEAFSRKPKVKDLETLPDDILSVRGFWRNKVTRILLVVVFTNLGSSIGTFVAFPVILKLLIGVSP
;
A
#
# COMPACT_ATOMS: atom_id res chain seq x y z
N MET A 1 -3.84 25.23 9.47
CA MET A 1 -3.51 24.32 10.60
C MET A 1 -3.81 22.83 10.30
N THR A 2 -3.84 22.36 9.05
CA THR A 2 -4.22 20.95 8.71
C THR A 2 -3.06 20.06 8.23
N GLY A 3 -1.85 20.61 8.05
CA GLY A 3 -0.69 19.86 7.56
C GLY A 3 -0.08 18.91 8.60
N ILE A 4 0.00 19.34 9.86
CA ILE A 4 0.66 18.60 10.95
C ILE A 4 -0.11 17.32 11.33
N LEU A 5 -1.44 17.34 11.25
CA LEU A 5 -2.28 16.19 11.62
C LEU A 5 -2.03 14.97 10.71
N LYS A 6 -1.63 15.19 9.45
CA LYS A 6 -1.30 14.12 8.49
C LYS A 6 0.01 13.40 8.83
N TRP A 7 0.90 14.06 9.55
CA TRP A 7 2.18 13.51 10.00
C TRP A 7 2.10 12.82 11.35
N LEU A 8 0.97 12.92 12.04
CA LEU A 8 0.78 12.36 13.37
C LEU A 8 0.85 10.83 13.36
N ILE A 9 0.26 10.20 12.34
CA ILE A 9 0.30 8.73 12.15
C ILE A 9 1.70 8.25 11.75
N PRO A 10 2.36 8.79 10.69
CA PRO A 10 3.75 8.46 10.37
C PRO A 10 4.72 8.70 11.53
N GLY A 11 4.56 9.82 12.25
CA GLY A 11 5.37 10.18 13.40
C GLY A 11 5.20 9.20 14.56
N ALA A 12 3.97 8.74 14.83
CA ALA A 12 3.71 7.71 15.84
C ALA A 12 4.34 6.37 15.47
N ILE A 13 4.27 5.96 14.19
CA ILE A 13 4.91 4.73 13.70
C ILE A 13 6.43 4.83 13.84
N LEU A 14 7.03 5.96 13.47
CA LEU A 14 8.47 6.20 13.62
C LEU A 14 8.87 6.15 15.10
N ALA A 15 8.10 6.79 15.97
CA ALA A 15 8.33 6.78 17.41
C ALA A 15 8.23 5.35 17.99
N MET A 16 7.31 4.51 17.48
CA MET A 16 7.23 3.10 17.85
C MET A 16 8.46 2.31 17.39
N PHE A 17 8.98 2.54 16.18
CA PHE A 17 10.22 1.88 15.75
C PHE A 17 11.43 2.30 16.57
N ILE A 18 11.54 3.60 16.85
CA ILE A 18 12.61 4.17 17.68
C ILE A 18 12.50 3.59 19.10
N GLY A 19 11.31 3.62 19.71
CA GLY A 19 11.04 3.02 21.01
C GLY A 19 11.34 1.52 21.06
N GLY A 20 10.97 0.77 20.02
CA GLY A 20 11.32 -0.65 19.90
C GLY A 20 12.81 -0.92 19.87
N PHE A 21 13.59 -0.04 19.22
CA PHE A 21 15.05 -0.13 19.21
C PHE A 21 15.68 0.20 20.57
N PHE A 22 15.15 1.20 21.28
CA PHE A 22 15.67 1.63 22.58
C PHE A 22 15.25 0.72 23.75
N TYR A 23 14.02 0.20 23.75
CA TYR A 23 13.49 -0.64 24.84
C TYR A 23 13.63 -2.16 24.59
N GLY A 24 13.46 -2.62 23.34
CA GLY A 24 13.54 -4.05 22.97
C GLY A 24 14.84 -4.46 22.28
N GLY A 25 15.77 -3.51 22.08
CA GLY A 25 17.05 -3.72 21.41
C GLY A 25 16.95 -3.92 19.89
N ALA A 26 18.10 -4.10 19.24
CA ALA A 26 18.21 -4.19 17.77
C ALA A 26 17.46 -5.40 17.16
N LYS A 27 17.13 -6.42 17.96
CA LYS A 27 16.37 -7.59 17.52
C LYS A 27 14.86 -7.27 17.43
N ALA A 28 14.28 -6.68 18.47
CA ALA A 28 12.87 -6.27 18.45
C ALA A 28 12.59 -5.22 17.37
N GLY A 29 13.47 -4.23 17.21
CA GLY A 29 13.34 -3.24 16.14
C GLY A 29 13.38 -3.85 14.73
N LYS A 30 14.23 -4.86 14.50
CA LYS A 30 14.26 -5.62 13.24
C LYS A 30 12.97 -6.40 13.01
N ASP A 31 12.49 -7.11 14.04
CA ASP A 31 11.27 -7.92 13.94
C ASP A 31 10.03 -7.05 13.67
N MET A 32 9.93 -5.88 14.32
CA MET A 32 8.89 -4.89 14.05
C MET A 32 8.94 -4.40 12.60
N LEU A 33 10.13 -4.13 12.06
CA LEU A 33 10.30 -3.65 10.69
C LEU A 33 9.93 -4.73 9.66
N ILE A 34 10.34 -5.97 9.92
CA ILE A 34 9.98 -7.13 9.08
C ILE A 34 8.47 -7.31 9.07
N TRP A 35 7.81 -7.31 10.23
CA TRP A 35 6.35 -7.43 10.31
C TRP A 35 5.62 -6.30 9.62
N TRP A 36 6.12 -5.06 9.75
CA TRP A 36 5.56 -3.90 9.07
C TRP A 36 5.64 -4.01 7.55
N VAL A 37 6.82 -4.33 7.05
CA VAL A 37 7.09 -4.49 5.61
C VAL A 37 6.29 -5.67 5.06
N ALA A 38 6.25 -6.79 5.77
CA ALA A 38 5.49 -7.96 5.36
C ALA A 38 3.99 -7.67 5.32
N ALA A 39 3.41 -7.10 6.38
CA ALA A 39 1.98 -6.80 6.44
C ALA A 39 1.54 -5.82 5.35
N ASN A 40 2.24 -4.68 5.20
CA ASN A 40 1.90 -3.69 4.18
C ASN A 40 2.18 -4.20 2.76
N GLY A 41 3.34 -4.81 2.55
CA GLY A 41 3.76 -5.31 1.24
C GLY A 41 2.87 -6.45 0.74
N ILE A 42 2.60 -7.45 1.57
CA ILE A 42 1.77 -8.61 1.17
C ILE A 42 0.34 -8.17 0.87
N LEU A 43 -0.28 -7.36 1.74
CA LEU A 43 -1.67 -6.94 1.52
C LEU A 43 -1.82 -5.99 0.32
N ALA A 44 -0.85 -5.08 0.10
CA ALA A 44 -0.82 -4.24 -1.10
C ALA A 44 -0.57 -5.05 -2.38
N GLY A 45 0.33 -6.05 -2.31
CA GLY A 45 0.58 -7.00 -3.39
C GLY A 45 -0.65 -7.83 -3.73
N LEU A 46 -1.36 -8.34 -2.73
CA LEU A 46 -2.64 -9.04 -2.89
C LEU A 46 -3.69 -8.14 -3.55
N GLY A 47 -3.79 -6.88 -3.14
CA GLY A 47 -4.66 -5.90 -3.80
C GLY A 47 -4.33 -5.74 -5.28
N ALA A 48 -3.05 -5.63 -5.64
CA ALA A 48 -2.62 -5.57 -7.04
C ALA A 48 -2.93 -6.86 -7.82
N ILE A 49 -2.78 -8.04 -7.18
CA ILE A 49 -3.13 -9.33 -7.78
C ILE A 49 -4.64 -9.42 -8.07
N ILE A 50 -5.48 -9.01 -7.11
CA ILE A 50 -6.95 -8.99 -7.27
C ILE A 50 -7.37 -8.06 -8.41
N ALA A 51 -6.66 -6.94 -8.59
CA ALA A 51 -6.86 -6.03 -9.71
C ALA A 51 -6.37 -6.59 -11.07
N LEU A 52 -5.82 -7.82 -11.10
CA LEU A 52 -5.18 -8.43 -12.28
C LEU A 52 -4.12 -7.51 -12.91
N ALA A 53 -3.34 -6.88 -12.03
CA ALA A 53 -2.25 -5.99 -12.40
C ALA A 53 -1.12 -6.75 -13.11
N HIS A 54 -0.29 -6.00 -13.84
CA HIS A 54 0.93 -6.53 -14.42
C HIS A 54 1.91 -7.00 -13.32
N PRO A 55 2.74 -8.04 -13.56
CA PRO A 55 3.73 -8.50 -12.56
C PRO A 55 4.66 -7.38 -12.05
N ALA A 56 5.07 -6.48 -12.94
CA ALA A 56 5.87 -5.29 -12.56
C ALA A 56 5.14 -4.40 -11.53
N THR A 57 3.82 -4.26 -11.69
CA THR A 57 2.96 -3.50 -10.80
C THR A 57 2.85 -4.14 -9.42
N ILE A 58 2.74 -5.47 -9.36
CA ILE A 58 2.70 -6.22 -8.10
C ILE A 58 4.03 -6.04 -7.33
N VAL A 59 5.16 -6.14 -8.02
CA VAL A 59 6.47 -5.89 -7.38
C VAL A 59 6.56 -4.45 -6.88
N SER A 60 6.12 -3.49 -7.70
CA SER A 60 6.14 -2.08 -7.31
C SER A 60 5.23 -1.79 -6.13
N SER A 61 4.05 -2.42 -6.01
CA SER A 61 3.14 -2.21 -4.90
C SER A 61 3.67 -2.78 -3.60
N ILE A 62 4.30 -3.96 -3.64
CA ILE A 62 4.94 -4.59 -2.47
C ILE A 62 6.07 -3.71 -1.92
N LEU A 63 6.90 -3.14 -2.80
CA LEU A 63 8.02 -2.29 -2.41
C LEU A 63 7.57 -0.88 -1.99
N ALA A 64 6.59 -0.32 -2.68
CA ALA A 64 6.09 1.02 -2.41
C ALA A 64 5.29 1.07 -1.11
N ALA A 65 4.43 0.09 -0.83
CA ALA A 65 3.52 0.10 0.32
C ALA A 65 4.16 0.46 1.67
N PRO A 66 5.26 -0.20 2.13
CA PRO A 66 5.89 0.15 3.39
C PRO A 66 6.53 1.54 3.39
N LEU A 67 7.09 1.98 2.25
CA LEU A 67 7.69 3.32 2.11
C LEU A 67 6.61 4.41 2.10
N THR A 68 5.49 4.15 1.43
CA THR A 68 4.37 5.09 1.33
C THR A 68 3.54 5.16 2.60
N SER A 69 3.45 4.09 3.39
CA SER A 69 2.74 4.14 4.68
C SER A 69 3.43 5.09 5.68
N LEU A 70 4.73 5.33 5.49
CA LEU A 70 5.50 6.34 6.23
C LEU A 70 5.44 7.75 5.62
N ASN A 71 4.84 7.91 4.43
CA ASN A 71 4.75 9.18 3.73
C ASN A 71 3.29 9.51 3.37
N PRO A 72 2.64 10.43 4.10
CA PRO A 72 1.23 10.76 3.88
C PRO A 72 0.97 11.49 2.54
N MET A 73 2.01 11.90 1.80
CA MET A 73 1.87 12.56 0.50
C MET A 73 1.76 11.59 -0.68
N ILE A 74 2.30 10.37 -0.58
CA ILE A 74 2.34 9.42 -1.70
C ILE A 74 1.65 8.15 -1.25
N ALA A 75 0.50 7.82 -1.85
CA ALA A 75 -0.16 6.55 -1.58
C ALA A 75 0.45 5.42 -2.43
N ALA A 76 0.52 4.20 -1.87
CA ALA A 76 1.02 3.00 -2.55
C ALA A 76 0.38 2.78 -3.94
N GLY A 77 -0.91 3.10 -4.04
CA GLY A 77 -1.69 3.00 -5.27
C GLY A 77 -1.26 3.96 -6.37
N TRP A 78 -0.71 5.13 -6.04
CA TRP A 78 -0.20 6.04 -7.07
C TRP A 78 1.05 5.48 -7.75
N VAL A 79 1.95 4.87 -6.96
CA VAL A 79 3.14 4.22 -7.49
C VAL A 79 2.75 3.01 -8.35
N SER A 80 1.88 2.14 -7.84
CA SER A 80 1.44 0.95 -8.60
C SER A 80 0.61 1.33 -9.83
N GLY A 81 -0.26 2.34 -9.73
CA GLY A 81 -1.05 2.85 -10.86
C GLY A 81 -0.18 3.43 -11.98
N LEU A 82 0.87 4.17 -11.63
CA LEU A 82 1.84 4.66 -12.61
C LEU A 82 2.58 3.50 -13.28
N VAL A 83 3.08 2.54 -12.51
CA VAL A 83 3.77 1.36 -13.06
C VAL A 83 2.84 0.53 -13.96
N GLU A 84 1.56 0.40 -13.61
CA GLU A 84 0.55 -0.24 -14.46
C GLU A 84 0.31 0.56 -15.74
N ALA A 85 0.22 1.89 -15.66
CA ALA A 85 0.05 2.76 -16.83
C ALA A 85 1.24 2.67 -17.79
N PHE A 86 2.47 2.59 -17.26
CA PHE A 86 3.68 2.39 -18.08
C PHE A 86 3.75 0.98 -18.67
N SER A 87 3.40 -0.05 -17.89
CA SER A 87 3.45 -1.45 -18.32
C SER A 87 2.34 -1.78 -19.32
N ARG A 88 1.14 -1.26 -19.11
CA ARG A 88 -0.05 -1.40 -19.96
C ARG A 88 -0.51 -0.05 -20.48
N LYS A 89 0.30 0.54 -21.37
CA LYS A 89 0.01 1.85 -21.97
C LYS A 89 -1.46 1.95 -22.45
N PRO A 90 -2.27 2.84 -21.84
CA PRO A 90 -3.63 3.09 -22.27
C PRO A 90 -3.61 3.79 -23.65
N LYS A 91 -4.57 3.48 -24.50
CA LYS A 91 -4.74 4.11 -25.82
C LYS A 91 -5.90 5.11 -25.76
N VAL A 92 -5.93 6.06 -26.70
CA VAL A 92 -7.01 7.06 -26.81
C VAL A 92 -8.39 6.40 -26.87
N LYS A 93 -8.53 5.31 -27.64
CA LYS A 93 -9.76 4.52 -27.69
C LYS A 93 -10.23 3.97 -26.33
N ASP A 94 -9.31 3.71 -25.40
CA ASP A 94 -9.64 3.21 -24.06
C ASP A 94 -10.20 4.35 -23.18
N LEU A 95 -9.91 5.61 -23.51
CA LEU A 95 -10.52 6.78 -22.87
C LEU A 95 -11.90 7.10 -23.46
N GLU A 96 -12.08 6.87 -24.76
CA GLU A 96 -13.37 7.07 -25.44
C GLU A 96 -14.42 6.06 -24.98
N THR A 97 -14.05 4.79 -24.78
CA THR A 97 -14.97 3.75 -24.27
C THR A 97 -15.12 3.76 -22.75
N LEU A 98 -14.41 4.66 -22.04
CA LEU A 98 -14.42 4.74 -20.59
C LEU A 98 -15.84 4.89 -19.99
N PRO A 99 -16.71 5.78 -20.51
CA PRO A 99 -18.05 5.99 -19.95
C PRO A 99 -18.94 4.73 -20.03
N ASP A 100 -18.75 3.92 -21.06
CA ASP A 100 -19.49 2.67 -21.25
C ASP A 100 -18.91 1.54 -20.39
N ASP A 101 -17.57 1.48 -20.30
CA ASP A 101 -16.87 0.43 -19.57
C ASP A 101 -17.01 0.53 -18.04
N ILE A 102 -17.26 1.73 -17.49
CA ILE A 102 -17.54 1.92 -16.05
C ILE A 102 -18.93 1.46 -15.63
N LEU A 103 -19.85 1.20 -16.57
CA LEU A 103 -21.21 0.74 -16.25
C LEU A 103 -21.28 -0.76 -15.96
N SER A 104 -20.20 -1.51 -16.21
CA SER A 104 -20.15 -2.95 -15.96
C SER A 104 -18.90 -3.36 -15.20
N VAL A 105 -19.08 -4.25 -14.22
CA VAL A 105 -17.96 -4.83 -13.46
C VAL A 105 -16.95 -5.49 -14.40
N ARG A 106 -17.40 -6.12 -15.49
CA ARG A 106 -16.49 -6.75 -16.46
C ARG A 106 -15.74 -5.71 -17.31
N GLY A 107 -16.35 -4.57 -17.62
CA GLY A 107 -15.73 -3.45 -18.33
C GLY A 107 -14.58 -2.81 -17.54
N PHE A 108 -14.72 -2.75 -16.22
CA PHE A 108 -13.66 -2.28 -15.32
C PHE A 108 -12.34 -3.09 -15.41
N TRP A 109 -12.41 -4.41 -15.61
CA TRP A 109 -11.20 -5.21 -15.81
C TRP A 109 -10.77 -5.25 -17.28
N ARG A 110 -11.70 -5.08 -18.24
CA ARG A 110 -11.38 -5.18 -19.67
C ARG A 110 -10.67 -3.93 -20.20
N ASN A 111 -11.08 -2.75 -19.76
CA ASN A 111 -10.48 -1.49 -20.16
C ASN A 111 -9.21 -1.20 -19.35
N LYS A 112 -8.15 -0.73 -20.02
CA LYS A 112 -6.85 -0.50 -19.39
C LYS A 112 -6.88 0.66 -18.40
N VAL A 113 -7.65 1.71 -18.69
CA VAL A 113 -7.73 2.91 -17.85
C VAL A 113 -8.47 2.60 -16.56
N THR A 114 -9.64 1.95 -16.67
CA THR A 114 -10.40 1.49 -15.50
C THR A 114 -9.63 0.46 -14.69
N ARG A 115 -8.86 -0.42 -15.33
CA ARG A 115 -7.96 -1.36 -14.64
C ARG A 115 -6.89 -0.64 -13.83
N ILE A 116 -6.24 0.40 -14.37
CA ILE A 116 -5.27 1.21 -13.60
C ILE A 116 -5.93 1.80 -12.35
N LEU A 117 -7.15 2.30 -12.47
CA LEU A 117 -7.91 2.82 -11.31
C LEU A 117 -8.20 1.72 -10.28
N LEU A 118 -8.61 0.52 -10.73
CA LEU A 118 -8.78 -0.64 -9.85
C LEU A 118 -7.49 -0.97 -9.10
N VAL A 119 -6.35 -1.02 -9.80
CA VAL A 119 -5.03 -1.27 -9.20
C VAL A 119 -4.75 -0.26 -8.10
N VAL A 120 -4.95 1.04 -8.37
CA VAL A 120 -4.73 2.12 -7.39
C VAL A 120 -5.59 1.89 -6.15
N VAL A 121 -6.89 1.65 -6.34
CA VAL A 121 -7.86 1.47 -5.25
C VAL A 121 -7.53 0.24 -4.41
N PHE A 122 -7.34 -0.92 -5.04
CA PHE A 122 -7.06 -2.17 -4.32
C PHE A 122 -5.70 -2.12 -3.62
N THR A 123 -4.69 -1.50 -4.23
CA THR A 123 -3.37 -1.33 -3.58
C THR A 123 -3.48 -0.41 -2.36
N ASN A 124 -4.21 0.70 -2.47
CA ASN A 124 -4.43 1.60 -1.34
C ASN A 124 -5.21 0.93 -0.21
N LEU A 125 -6.24 0.15 -0.56
CA LEU A 125 -7.02 -0.61 0.42
C LEU A 125 -6.16 -1.65 1.13
N GLY A 126 -5.35 -2.42 0.38
CA GLY A 126 -4.42 -3.38 0.92
C GLY A 126 -3.38 -2.75 1.87
N SER A 127 -2.79 -1.62 1.47
CA SER A 127 -1.84 -0.89 2.32
C SER A 127 -2.50 -0.34 3.59
N SER A 128 -3.74 0.15 3.49
CA SER A 128 -4.48 0.68 4.65
C SER A 128 -4.78 -0.44 5.65
N ILE A 129 -5.29 -1.58 5.16
CA ILE A 129 -5.53 -2.77 5.99
C ILE A 129 -4.22 -3.26 6.61
N GLY A 130 -3.13 -3.27 5.85
CA GLY A 130 -1.81 -3.66 6.37
C GLY A 130 -1.32 -2.78 7.50
N THR A 131 -1.59 -1.48 7.43
CA THR A 131 -1.31 -0.54 8.52
C THR A 131 -2.16 -0.86 9.76
N PHE A 132 -3.47 -1.11 9.59
CA PHE A 132 -4.37 -1.47 10.68
C PHE A 132 -4.01 -2.81 11.35
N VAL A 133 -3.54 -3.79 10.58
CA VAL A 133 -3.12 -5.10 11.10
C VAL A 133 -1.74 -5.02 11.77
N ALA A 134 -0.80 -4.26 11.20
CA ALA A 134 0.55 -4.15 11.73
C ALA A 134 0.61 -3.33 13.03
N PHE A 135 -0.23 -2.30 13.17
CA PHE A 135 -0.24 -1.43 14.35
C PHE A 135 -0.40 -2.18 15.70
N PRO A 136 -1.41 -3.05 15.90
CA PRO A 136 -1.55 -3.81 17.15
C PRO A 136 -0.44 -4.86 17.35
N VAL A 137 0.10 -5.43 16.27
CA VAL A 137 1.23 -6.39 16.35
C VAL A 137 2.49 -5.70 16.87
N ILE A 138 2.81 -4.52 16.33
CA ILE A 138 3.97 -3.75 16.76
C ILE A 138 3.78 -3.23 18.20
N LEU A 139 2.56 -2.86 18.59
CA LEU A 139 2.22 -2.52 19.98
C LEU A 139 2.46 -3.69 20.94
N LYS A 140 2.04 -4.91 20.59
CA LYS A 140 2.29 -6.12 21.41
C LYS A 140 3.77 -6.41 21.57
N LEU A 141 4.54 -6.30 20.48
CA LEU A 141 5.99 -6.46 20.49
C LEU A 141 6.68 -5.40 21.35
N LEU A 142 6.20 -4.15 21.33
CA LEU A 142 6.72 -3.06 22.15
C LEU A 142 6.49 -3.30 23.66
N ILE A 143 5.31 -3.84 24.03
CA ILE A 143 4.95 -4.10 25.43
C ILE A 143 5.64 -5.38 25.98
N GLY A 144 6.40 -6.10 25.15
CA GLY A 144 7.12 -7.31 25.56
C GLY A 144 6.21 -8.52 25.78
N VAL A 145 4.96 -8.46 25.31
CA VAL A 145 4.05 -9.61 25.27
C VAL A 145 4.39 -10.41 24.01
N SER A 146 5.35 -11.32 24.13
CA SER A 146 5.66 -12.28 23.07
C SER A 146 4.42 -13.12 22.73
N PRO A 147 4.12 -13.35 21.44
CA PRO A 147 3.08 -14.30 21.02
C PRO A 147 3.40 -15.73 21.43
#